data_AF-X1A1N3-F1
#
_entry.id   AF-X1A1N3-F1
#
_cell.length_a   1.000
_cell.length_b   1.000
_cell.length_c   1.000
_cell.angle_alpha   90.00
_cell.angle_beta   90.00
_cell.angle_gamma   90.00
#
_symmetry.space_group_name_H-M   'P 1'
#
loop_
_entity.id
_entity.type
_entity.pdbx_description
1 polymer ?
#
loop_
_entity_poly.entity_id
_entity_poly.type
_entity_poly.pdbx_seq_one_letter_code
_entity_poly.pdbx_strand_id
1 'polypeptide(L)'
;MELQPKALYNLLRMNAEQDPSLKLQPWKIADYRAMNEETLFAELSALGFDLGRERFLEVAEQCDTPEQLTGYFVGEVDPEEEDRAYLLFFELWRRFVPERPSLSIFCDELDHHIRDFDRGEAINWNGFS
;
A
#
# COMPACT_ATOMS: atom_id res chain seq x y z
N MET A 1 -6.67 6.82 -18.10
CA MET A 1 -6.67 6.75 -16.64
C MET A 1 -6.40 5.31 -16.29
N GLU A 2 -5.13 4.98 -16.08
CA GLU A 2 -4.79 3.70 -15.46
C GLU A 2 -5.30 3.77 -14.02
N LEU A 3 -6.17 2.83 -13.66
CA LEU A 3 -6.58 2.67 -12.26
C LEU A 3 -5.31 2.39 -11.48
N GLN A 4 -4.95 3.27 -10.56
CA GLN A 4 -3.78 3.06 -9.73
C GLN A 4 -3.95 1.75 -8.95
N PRO A 5 -2.94 0.87 -8.88
CA PRO A 5 -3.04 -0.45 -8.25
C PRO A 5 -3.63 -0.40 -6.83
N LYS A 6 -3.36 0.68 -6.07
CA LYS A 6 -3.95 0.91 -4.75
C LYS A 6 -5.47 1.10 -4.78
N ALA A 7 -6.00 1.83 -5.75
CA ALA A 7 -7.44 2.06 -5.89
C ALA A 7 -8.18 0.76 -6.23
N LEU A 8 -7.58 -0.07 -7.09
CA LEU A 8 -8.11 -1.41 -7.38
C LEU A 8 -8.08 -2.30 -6.14
N TYR A 9 -6.98 -2.30 -5.38
CA TYR A 9 -6.88 -3.01 -4.11
C TYR A 9 -7.94 -2.56 -3.10
N ASN A 10 -8.12 -1.24 -2.92
CA ASN A 10 -9.12 -0.69 -2.00
C ASN A 10 -10.55 -1.13 -2.39
N LEU A 11 -10.87 -1.09 -3.69
CA LEU A 11 -12.16 -1.55 -4.22
C LEU A 11 -12.37 -3.05 -4.01
N LEU A 12 -11.35 -3.88 -4.25
CA LEU A 12 -11.42 -5.32 -4.05
C LEU A 12 -11.59 -5.69 -2.58
N ARG A 13 -10.88 -5.03 -1.68
CA ARG A 13 -11.03 -5.21 -0.23
C ARG A 13 -12.44 -4.83 0.24
N MET A 14 -12.99 -3.71 -0.24
CA MET A 14 -14.37 -3.31 0.06
C MET A 14 -15.39 -4.35 -0.42
N ASN A 15 -15.23 -4.86 -1.64
CA ASN A 15 -16.12 -5.87 -2.18
C ASN A 15 -16.01 -7.20 -1.43
N ALA A 16 -14.81 -7.60 -1.00
CA ALA A 16 -14.60 -8.81 -0.21
C ALA A 16 -15.23 -8.70 1.20
N GLU A 17 -15.21 -7.51 1.81
CA GLU A 17 -15.89 -7.26 3.08
C GLU A 17 -17.43 -7.32 2.94
N GLN A 18 -17.97 -6.97 1.78
CA GLN A 18 -19.41 -7.03 1.49
C GLN A 18 -19.88 -8.41 0.99
N ASP A 19 -19.03 -9.15 0.27
CA ASP A 19 -19.32 -10.48 -0.26
C ASP A 19 -18.14 -11.45 -0.04
N PRO A 20 -18.18 -12.27 1.04
CA PRO A 20 -17.16 -13.27 1.35
C PRO A 20 -17.05 -14.41 0.34
N SER A 21 -17.96 -14.52 -0.64
CA SER A 21 -17.93 -15.57 -1.67
C SER A 21 -16.96 -15.28 -2.83
N LEU A 22 -16.43 -14.05 -2.89
CA LEU A 22 -15.40 -13.64 -3.83
C LEU A 22 -14.11 -14.45 -3.63
N LYS A 23 -13.79 -15.30 -4.61
CA LYS A 23 -12.50 -16.01 -4.69
C LYS A 23 -11.40 -15.04 -5.11
N LEU A 24 -10.89 -14.26 -4.16
CA LEU A 24 -9.74 -13.39 -4.37
C LEU A 24 -8.46 -14.04 -3.81
N GLN A 25 -7.33 -13.67 -4.41
CA GLN A 25 -6.01 -14.04 -3.92
C GLN A 25 -5.82 -13.45 -2.51
N PRO A 26 -5.23 -14.19 -1.54
CA PRO A 26 -5.11 -13.72 -0.14
C PRO A 26 -4.41 -12.36 0.01
N TRP A 27 -3.46 -12.05 -0.88
CA TRP A 27 -2.74 -10.78 -0.86
C TRP A 27 -3.64 -9.59 -1.29
N LYS A 28 -4.65 -9.81 -2.14
CA LYS A 28 -5.58 -8.75 -2.61
C LYS A 28 -6.57 -8.28 -1.52
N ILE A 29 -6.65 -8.99 -0.39
CA ILE A 29 -7.51 -8.65 0.75
C ILE A 29 -6.73 -8.52 2.07
N ALA A 30 -5.40 -8.68 2.03
CA ALA A 30 -4.55 -8.65 3.20
C ALA A 30 -4.51 -7.24 3.81
N ASP A 31 -4.58 -7.11 5.14
CA ASP A 31 -4.50 -5.80 5.79
C ASP A 31 -3.04 -5.38 6.01
N TYR A 32 -2.43 -4.81 4.97
CA TYR A 32 -1.04 -4.35 5.04
C TYR A 32 -0.82 -3.19 6.02
N ARG A 33 -1.88 -2.46 6.43
CA ARG A 33 -1.77 -1.43 7.48
C ARG A 33 -1.56 -2.07 8.86
N ALA A 34 -2.13 -3.25 9.11
CA ALA A 34 -2.02 -3.97 10.37
C ALA A 34 -0.78 -4.89 10.47
N MET A 35 -0.12 -5.20 9.34
CA MET A 35 1.10 -6.02 9.32
C MET A 35 2.27 -5.32 10.01
N ASN A 36 3.19 -6.07 10.64
CA ASN A 36 4.44 -5.50 11.14
C ASN A 36 5.46 -5.31 9.99
N GLU A 37 6.49 -4.53 10.25
CA GLU A 37 7.57 -4.24 9.28
C GLU A 37 8.33 -5.52 8.88
N GLU A 38 8.60 -6.42 9.83
CA GLU A 38 9.27 -7.70 9.55
C GLU A 38 8.48 -8.59 8.58
N THR A 39 7.16 -8.69 8.71
CA THR A 39 6.31 -9.43 7.78
C THR A 39 6.27 -8.77 6.41
N LEU A 40 6.25 -7.44 6.32
CA LEU A 40 6.30 -6.74 5.02
C LEU A 40 7.60 -7.06 4.26
N PHE A 41 8.75 -7.05 4.95
CA PHE A 41 10.02 -7.45 4.34
C PHE A 41 10.09 -8.95 4.03
N ALA A 42 9.50 -9.81 4.87
CA ALA A 42 9.44 -11.24 4.59
C ALA A 42 8.59 -11.55 3.33
N GLU A 43 7.48 -10.84 3.14
CA GLU A 43 6.63 -10.94 1.95
C GLU A 43 7.35 -10.44 0.70
N LEU A 44 8.13 -9.35 0.80
CA LEU A 44 8.99 -8.89 -0.30
C LEU A 44 10.08 -9.90 -0.64
N SER A 45 10.72 -10.50 0.37
CA SER A 45 11.71 -11.55 0.18
C SER A 45 11.10 -12.79 -0.49
N ALA A 46 9.86 -13.14 -0.15
CA ALA A 46 9.12 -14.22 -0.81
C ALA A 46 8.81 -13.93 -2.29
N LEU A 47 8.72 -12.65 -2.67
CA LEU A 47 8.63 -12.19 -4.06
C LEU A 47 9.99 -12.12 -4.78
N GLY A 48 11.09 -12.45 -4.09
CA GLY A 48 12.45 -12.38 -4.63
C GLY A 48 13.13 -11.03 -4.43
N PHE A 49 12.51 -10.09 -3.73
CA PHE A 49 13.11 -8.81 -3.37
C PHE A 49 13.78 -8.92 -2.00
N ASP A 50 15.07 -9.25 -1.99
CA ASP A 50 15.89 -9.26 -0.77
C ASP A 50 16.38 -7.83 -0.46
N LEU A 51 15.54 -7.06 0.22
CA LEU A 51 15.88 -5.74 0.73
C LEU A 51 15.62 -5.65 2.25
N GLY A 52 16.60 -5.10 2.95
CA GLY A 52 16.42 -4.66 4.34
C GLY A 52 15.98 -3.21 4.41
N ARG A 53 15.67 -2.76 5.63
CA ARG A 53 15.28 -1.38 5.94
C ARG A 53 16.29 -0.34 5.45
N GLU A 54 17.59 -0.58 5.63
CA GLU A 54 18.65 0.35 5.20
C GLU A 54 18.64 0.53 3.68
N ARG A 55 18.61 -0.59 2.96
CA ARG A 55 18.57 -0.59 1.49
C ARG A 55 17.28 0.03 0.94
N PHE A 56 16.16 -0.15 1.65
CA PHE A 56 14.91 0.54 1.32
C PHE A 56 15.08 2.05 1.40
N LEU A 57 15.63 2.57 2.51
CA LEU A 57 15.81 4.00 2.73
C LEU A 57 16.80 4.62 1.72
N GLU A 58 17.90 3.93 1.43
CA GLU A 58 18.89 4.39 0.43
C GLU A 58 18.29 4.57 -0.97
N VAL A 59 17.41 3.65 -1.38
CA VAL A 59 16.70 3.75 -2.66
C VAL A 59 15.58 4.78 -2.58
N ALA A 60 14.89 4.86 -1.44
CA ALA A 60 13.87 5.87 -1.23
C ALA A 60 14.42 7.30 -1.25
N GLU A 61 15.69 7.54 -0.91
CA GLU A 61 16.33 8.86 -1.10
C GLU A 61 16.48 9.25 -2.58
N GLN A 62 16.53 8.27 -3.48
CA GLN A 62 16.69 8.47 -4.93
C GLN A 62 15.35 8.51 -5.66
N CYS A 63 14.26 8.18 -4.98
CA CYS A 63 12.90 8.20 -5.51
C CYS A 63 12.08 9.31 -4.82
N ASP A 64 11.09 9.83 -5.52
CA ASP A 64 10.15 10.81 -4.96
C ASP A 64 8.79 10.17 -4.60
N THR A 65 8.50 8.99 -5.17
CA THR A 65 7.21 8.32 -4.96
C THR A 65 7.38 6.80 -4.81
N PRO A 66 6.43 6.12 -4.11
CA PRO A 66 6.46 4.66 -3.98
C PRO A 66 6.32 3.94 -5.33
N GLU A 67 5.68 4.55 -6.33
CA GLU A 67 5.60 4.01 -7.70
C GLU A 67 6.99 3.94 -8.34
N GLN A 68 7.77 5.02 -8.22
CA GLN A 68 9.14 5.05 -8.74
C GLN A 68 10.03 4.03 -8.03
N LEU A 69 9.90 3.91 -6.71
CA LEU A 69 10.64 2.90 -5.95
C LEU A 69 10.25 1.49 -6.40
N THR A 70 8.95 1.25 -6.61
CA THR A 70 8.47 -0.03 -7.13
C THR A 70 9.08 -0.31 -8.48
N GLY A 71 8.99 0.60 -9.45
CA GLY A 71 9.58 0.41 -10.78
C GLY A 71 11.12 0.33 -10.78
N TYR A 72 11.79 0.80 -9.73
CA TYR A 72 13.24 0.64 -9.57
C TYR A 72 13.61 -0.81 -9.19
N PHE A 73 12.83 -1.43 -8.31
CA PHE A 73 13.06 -2.81 -7.88
C PHE A 73 12.44 -3.83 -8.83
N VAL A 74 11.23 -3.52 -9.30
CA VAL A 74 10.43 -4.35 -10.17
C VAL A 74 10.89 -4.14 -11.61
N GLY A 75 11.64 -5.11 -12.14
CA GLY A 75 12.02 -5.15 -13.55
C GLY A 75 10.88 -5.69 -14.44
N GLU A 76 11.20 -6.53 -15.43
CA GLU A 76 10.20 -7.27 -16.22
C GLU A 76 9.66 -8.46 -15.42
N VAL A 77 8.77 -8.20 -14.45
CA VAL A 77 8.01 -9.25 -13.75
C VAL A 77 6.59 -9.34 -14.31
N ASP A 78 5.85 -10.36 -13.87
CA ASP A 78 4.42 -10.47 -14.17
C ASP A 78 3.64 -9.30 -13.54
N PRO A 79 2.71 -8.64 -14.24
CA PRO A 79 1.93 -7.53 -13.69
C PRO A 79 1.26 -7.81 -12.33
N GLU A 80 0.88 -9.05 -12.02
CA GLU A 80 0.34 -9.38 -10.69
C GLU A 80 1.40 -9.31 -9.57
N GLU A 81 2.64 -9.67 -9.86
CA GLU A 81 3.75 -9.57 -8.92
C GLU A 81 4.17 -8.11 -8.73
N GLU A 82 4.13 -7.31 -9.80
CA GLU A 82 4.33 -5.86 -9.75
C GLU A 82 3.29 -5.19 -8.83
N ASP A 83 2.01 -5.50 -9.02
CA ASP A 83 0.93 -4.98 -8.17
C ASP A 83 1.13 -5.36 -6.68
N ARG A 84 1.50 -6.62 -6.42
CA ARG A 84 1.74 -7.08 -5.04
C ARG A 84 2.96 -6.41 -4.42
N ALA A 85 4.05 -6.27 -5.17
CA ALA A 85 5.26 -5.58 -4.74
C ALA A 85 4.96 -4.10 -4.47
N TYR A 86 4.19 -3.45 -5.35
CA TYR A 86 3.74 -2.08 -5.18
C TYR A 86 3.00 -1.88 -3.84
N LEU A 87 2.06 -2.76 -3.50
CA LEU A 87 1.32 -2.65 -2.23
C LEU A 87 2.23 -2.73 -1.00
N LEU A 88 3.25 -3.60 -1.05
CA LEU A 88 4.24 -3.75 0.01
C LEU A 88 5.13 -2.51 0.10
N PHE A 89 5.69 -2.06 -1.03
CA PHE A 89 6.51 -0.86 -1.08
C PHE A 89 5.76 0.41 -0.68
N PHE A 90 4.48 0.51 -1.05
CA PHE A 90 3.60 1.61 -0.67
C PHE A 90 3.46 1.70 0.86
N GLU A 91 3.21 0.58 1.54
CA GLU A 91 3.10 0.60 3.00
C GLU A 91 4.43 0.86 3.70
N LEU A 92 5.53 0.33 3.17
CA LEU A 92 6.87 0.64 3.69
C LEU A 92 7.20 2.12 3.52
N TRP A 93 6.86 2.71 2.37
CA TRP A 93 7.02 4.13 2.10
C TRP A 93 6.24 4.97 3.10
N ARG A 94 4.96 4.62 3.31
CA ARG A 94 4.09 5.30 4.28
C ARG A 94 4.69 5.32 5.69
N ARG A 95 5.39 4.25 6.07
CA ARG A 95 5.97 4.08 7.42
C ARG A 95 7.34 4.72 7.57
N PHE A 96 8.20 4.57 6.57
CA PHE A 96 9.62 4.94 6.66
C PHE A 96 9.95 6.27 6.00
N VAL A 97 9.06 6.79 5.16
CA VAL A 97 9.21 8.08 4.46
C VAL A 97 7.95 8.95 4.65
N PRO A 98 7.46 9.15 5.90
CA PRO A 98 6.25 9.92 6.14
C PRO A 98 6.38 11.40 5.74
N GLU A 99 7.60 11.92 5.63
CA GLU A 99 7.90 13.30 5.24
C GLU A 99 7.76 13.58 3.74
N ARG A 100 7.63 12.53 2.91
CA ARG A 100 7.39 12.64 1.46
C ARG A 100 6.15 11.85 1.06
N PRO A 101 4.95 12.28 1.48
CA PRO A 101 3.72 11.64 1.03
C PRO A 101 3.53 11.90 -0.48
N SER A 102 3.47 10.83 -1.27
CA SER A 102 3.07 10.94 -2.67
C SER A 102 1.57 11.24 -2.78
N LEU A 103 1.13 11.66 -3.98
CA LEU A 103 -0.30 11.85 -4.26
C LEU A 103 -1.10 10.58 -3.96
N SER A 104 -0.55 9.40 -4.26
CA SER A 104 -1.18 8.10 -4.00
C SER A 104 -1.37 7.83 -2.51
N ILE A 105 -0.38 8.20 -1.68
CA ILE A 105 -0.48 8.12 -0.21
C ILE A 105 -1.58 9.05 0.31
N PHE A 106 -1.62 10.28 -0.20
CA PHE A 106 -2.64 11.24 0.19
C PHE A 106 -4.05 10.79 -0.21
N CYS A 107 -4.23 10.32 -1.44
CA CYS A 107 -5.50 9.78 -1.91
C CYS A 107 -5.95 8.56 -1.09
N ASP A 108 -5.04 7.65 -0.73
CA ASP A 108 -5.35 6.48 0.09
C ASP A 108 -5.83 6.86 1.50
N GLU A 109 -5.21 7.87 2.13
CA GLU A 109 -5.67 8.36 3.43
C GLU A 109 -7.02 9.11 3.33
N LEU A 110 -7.25 9.88 2.28
CA LEU A 110 -8.57 10.48 2.04
C LEU A 110 -9.65 9.41 1.85
N ASP A 111 -9.39 8.39 1.04
CA ASP A 111 -10.31 7.28 0.83
C ASP A 111 -10.57 6.51 2.12
N HIS A 112 -9.56 6.36 2.98
CA HIS A 112 -9.73 5.77 4.31
C HIS A 112 -10.67 6.61 5.18
N HIS A 113 -10.45 7.92 5.28
CA HIS A 113 -11.29 8.82 6.07
C HIS A 113 -12.73 8.90 5.56
N ILE A 114 -12.95 8.89 4.23
CA ILE A 114 -14.29 8.83 3.64
C ILE A 114 -15.00 7.55 4.07
N ARG A 115 -14.29 6.40 4.04
CA ARG A 115 -14.85 5.11 4.47
C ARG A 115 -15.21 5.08 5.95
N ASP A 116 -14.33 5.59 6.82
CA ASP A 116 -14.59 5.66 8.26
C ASP A 116 -15.81 6.54 8.55
N PHE A 117 -15.95 7.65 7.80
CA PHE A 117 -17.11 8.51 7.85
C PHE A 117 -18.40 7.80 7.42
N ASP A 118 -18.38 7.10 6.28
CA ASP A 118 -19.54 6.36 5.77
C ASP A 118 -19.99 5.23 6.71
N ARG A 119 -19.05 4.62 7.46
CA ARG A 119 -19.34 3.60 8.48
C ARG A 119 -19.87 4.17 9.80
N GLY A 120 -19.85 5.49 9.97
CA GLY A 120 -20.19 6.15 11.24
C GLY A 120 -19.11 5.98 12.32
N GLU A 121 -17.89 5.57 11.93
CA GLU A 121 -16.73 5.40 12.81
C GLU A 121 -15.87 6.67 12.88
N ALA A 122 -16.25 7.73 12.15
CA ALA A 122 -15.59 9.03 12.20
C ALA A 122 -15.55 9.57 13.64
N ILE A 123 -14.38 9.41 14.25
CA ILE A 123 -13.98 10.04 15.49
C ILE A 123 -14.22 11.55 15.33
N ASN A 124 -14.92 12.14 16.31
CA ASN A 124 -15.13 13.58 16.45
C ASN A 124 -13.94 14.39 15.92
N TRP A 125 -14.13 14.99 14.76
CA TRP A 125 -13.18 15.91 14.15
C TRP A 125 -13.15 17.19 14.99
N ASN A 126 -12.34 17.20 16.06
CA ASN A 126 -12.03 18.42 16.80
C ASN A 126 -11.03 19.22 15.96
N GLY A 127 -11.58 19.95 14.98
CA GLY A 127 -10.84 20.90 14.18
C GLY A 127 -10.05 21.86 15.07
N PHE A 128 -8.79 22.08 14.69
CA PHE A 128 -7.85 23.11 15.14
C PHE A 128 -8.40 24.07 16.22
N SER A 129 -7.91 23.90 17.45
CA SER A 129 -7.87 24.95 18.48
C SER A 129 -6.48 25.55 18.55
#